data_AF-A0A935C387-F1
#
_entry.id   AF-A0A935C387-F1
#
_cell.length_a   1.000
_cell.length_b   1.000
_cell.length_c   1.000
_cell.angle_alpha   90.00
_cell.angle_beta   90.00
_cell.angle_gamma   90.00
#
_symmetry.space_group_name_H-M   'P 1'
#
loop_
_entity.id
_entity.type
_entity.pdbx_description
1 polymer ?
#
loop_
_entity_poly.entity_id
_entity_poly.type
_entity_poly.pdbx_seq_one_letter_code
_entity_poly.pdbx_strand_id
1 'polypeptide(L)'
;MSVASEITRIKNNIAAAYNEAEAKGATMPATENSDNLADTVASIQSTPTLQSKTVTPTTSQQSVTPDSGYDGLSNVTVNATPLEAKSVTPTAEQQVVTPTAPNIGLSSVTVGAAPQPTLITKQITANGTYAAEDDNADGYSEVAVNVDLKAFVNNIVNAELNER
;
A
#
# COMPACT_ATOMS: atom_id res chain seq x y z
N MET A 1 -35.68 -47.55 -48.64
CA MET A 1 -35.36 -47.70 -47.21
C MET A 1 -36.06 -48.95 -46.71
N SER A 2 -35.36 -49.81 -45.98
CA SER A 2 -35.97 -50.98 -45.34
C SER A 2 -36.27 -50.68 -43.88
N VAL A 3 -37.21 -51.43 -43.30
CA VAL A 3 -37.46 -51.40 -41.85
C VAL A 3 -36.17 -51.68 -41.08
N ALA A 4 -35.33 -52.61 -41.57
CA ALA A 4 -34.03 -52.91 -40.98
C ALA A 4 -33.08 -51.71 -40.99
N SER A 5 -32.97 -50.97 -42.11
CA SER A 5 -32.12 -49.78 -42.16
C SER A 5 -32.58 -48.69 -41.19
N GLU A 6 -33.89 -48.58 -40.98
CA GLU A 6 -34.46 -47.58 -40.06
C GLU A 6 -34.22 -47.95 -38.59
N ILE A 7 -34.36 -49.24 -38.23
CA ILE A 7 -34.02 -49.74 -36.89
C ILE A 7 -32.54 -49.49 -36.57
N THR A 8 -31.65 -49.77 -37.52
CA THR A 8 -30.21 -49.51 -37.35
C THR A 8 -29.94 -48.02 -37.13
N ARG A 9 -30.58 -47.15 -37.91
CA ARG A 9 -30.46 -45.69 -37.75
C ARG A 9 -30.89 -45.24 -36.35
N ILE A 10 -32.02 -45.73 -35.85
CA ILE A 10 -32.54 -45.37 -34.52
C ILE A 10 -31.61 -45.88 -33.41
N LYS A 11 -31.13 -47.13 -33.49
CA LYS A 11 -30.18 -47.68 -32.52
C LYS A 11 -28.91 -46.84 -32.44
N ASN A 12 -28.36 -46.46 -33.60
CA ASN A 12 -27.17 -45.62 -33.65
C ASN A 12 -27.42 -44.23 -33.06
N ASN A 13 -28.58 -43.63 -33.31
CA ASN A 13 -28.95 -42.34 -32.71
C ASN A 13 -29.07 -42.40 -31.19
N ILE A 14 -29.66 -43.47 -30.64
CA ILE A 14 -29.78 -43.67 -29.19
C ILE A 14 -28.39 -43.86 -28.57
N ALA A 15 -27.55 -44.73 -29.15
CA ALA A 15 -26.19 -44.93 -28.68
C ALA A 15 -25.37 -43.61 -28.72
N ALA A 16 -25.50 -42.83 -29.79
CA ALA A 16 -24.85 -41.53 -29.88
C ALA A 16 -25.33 -40.56 -28.77
N ALA A 17 -26.62 -40.58 -28.41
CA ALA A 17 -27.14 -39.75 -27.32
C ALA A 17 -26.56 -40.15 -25.95
N TYR A 18 -26.40 -41.45 -25.70
CA TYR A 18 -25.74 -41.94 -24.47
C TYR A 18 -24.28 -41.52 -24.39
N ASN A 19 -23.52 -41.67 -25.49
CA ASN A 19 -22.11 -41.22 -25.54
C ASN A 19 -21.97 -39.72 -25.20
N GLU A 20 -22.87 -38.88 -25.73
CA GLU A 20 -22.89 -37.44 -25.45
C GLU A 20 -23.33 -37.13 -24.01
N ALA A 21 -24.24 -37.92 -23.45
CA ALA A 21 -24.66 -37.77 -22.06
C ALA A 21 -23.54 -38.15 -21.09
N GLU A 22 -22.83 -39.25 -21.36
CA GLU A 22 -21.64 -39.67 -20.59
C GLU A 22 -20.54 -38.61 -20.64
N ALA A 23 -20.26 -38.05 -21.82
CA ALA A 23 -19.31 -36.95 -21.98
C ALA A 23 -19.68 -35.70 -21.15
N LYS A 24 -20.97 -35.53 -20.83
CA LYS A 24 -21.48 -34.46 -19.95
C LYS A 24 -21.58 -34.87 -18.48
N GLY A 25 -21.09 -36.05 -18.11
CA GLY A 25 -21.07 -36.54 -16.73
C GLY A 25 -22.40 -37.13 -16.25
N ALA A 26 -23.28 -37.57 -17.16
CA ALA A 26 -24.47 -38.33 -16.77
C ALA A 26 -24.09 -39.66 -16.09
N THR A 27 -24.96 -40.14 -15.21
CA THR A 27 -24.87 -41.49 -14.65
C THR A 27 -25.46 -42.49 -15.64
N MET A 28 -24.62 -43.40 -16.16
CA MET A 28 -25.06 -44.38 -17.15
C MET A 28 -25.92 -45.49 -16.53
N PRO A 29 -27.09 -45.82 -17.13
CA PRO A 29 -27.93 -46.92 -16.68
C PRO A 29 -27.34 -48.28 -17.09
N ALA A 30 -27.79 -49.37 -16.45
CA ALA A 30 -27.38 -50.73 -16.84
C ALA A 30 -27.90 -51.17 -18.22
N THR A 31 -28.89 -50.45 -18.77
CA THR A 31 -29.45 -50.73 -20.09
C THR A 31 -29.69 -49.43 -20.84
N GLU A 32 -29.00 -49.26 -21.97
CA GLU A 32 -29.07 -48.07 -22.81
C GLU A 32 -30.15 -48.21 -23.89
N ASN A 33 -31.38 -47.87 -23.53
CA ASN A 33 -32.53 -47.90 -24.43
C ASN A 33 -33.26 -46.53 -24.46
N SER A 34 -34.34 -46.42 -25.23
CA SER A 34 -35.14 -45.19 -25.33
C SER A 34 -35.78 -44.78 -24.01
N ASP A 35 -36.11 -45.75 -23.16
CA ASP A 35 -36.91 -45.53 -21.97
C ASP A 35 -36.07 -44.89 -20.85
N ASN A 36 -34.81 -45.33 -20.71
CA ASN A 36 -33.88 -44.84 -19.69
C ASN A 36 -33.15 -43.54 -20.09
N LEU A 37 -33.30 -43.07 -21.34
CA LEU A 37 -32.55 -41.94 -21.86
C LEU A 37 -32.94 -40.63 -21.16
N ALA A 38 -34.22 -40.45 -20.83
CA ALA A 38 -34.69 -39.26 -20.13
C ALA A 38 -34.06 -39.13 -18.74
N ASP A 39 -34.03 -40.21 -17.96
CA ASP A 39 -33.42 -40.24 -16.63
C ASP A 39 -31.91 -40.04 -16.71
N THR A 40 -31.26 -40.60 -17.73
CA THR A 40 -29.83 -40.40 -17.99
C THR A 40 -29.53 -38.92 -18.25
N VAL A 41 -30.31 -38.26 -19.11
CA VAL A 41 -30.16 -36.82 -19.36
C VAL A 41 -30.45 -36.00 -18.10
N ALA A 42 -31.43 -36.39 -17.29
CA ALA A 42 -31.75 -35.72 -16.04
C ALA A 42 -30.63 -35.84 -14.99
N SER A 43 -29.81 -36.88 -15.07
CA SER A 43 -28.66 -37.07 -14.17
C SER A 43 -27.44 -36.19 -14.48
N ILE A 44 -27.43 -35.51 -15.63
CA ILE A 44 -26.38 -34.54 -15.95
C ILE A 44 -26.40 -33.43 -14.91
N GLN A 45 -25.28 -33.23 -14.21
CA GLN A 45 -25.16 -32.22 -13.17
C GLN A 45 -25.40 -30.83 -13.78
N SER A 46 -26.52 -30.21 -13.42
CA SER A 46 -27.01 -28.98 -14.05
C SER A 46 -26.55 -27.70 -13.35
N THR A 47 -25.94 -27.83 -12.16
CA THR A 47 -25.47 -26.69 -11.37
C THR A 47 -23.99 -26.86 -11.01
N PRO A 48 -23.13 -25.90 -11.39
CA PRO A 48 -21.73 -25.94 -10.99
C PRO A 48 -21.61 -25.73 -9.48
N THR A 49 -20.69 -26.45 -8.86
CA THR A 49 -20.35 -26.28 -7.45
C THR A 49 -19.37 -25.12 -7.33
N LEU A 50 -19.82 -23.98 -6.82
CA LEU A 50 -19.02 -22.75 -6.79
C LEU A 50 -18.53 -22.40 -5.38
N GLN A 51 -17.36 -21.77 -5.30
CA GLN A 51 -16.73 -21.38 -4.04
C GLN A 51 -16.61 -19.86 -3.89
N SER A 52 -16.90 -19.33 -2.69
CA SER A 52 -16.51 -17.97 -2.32
C SER A 52 -15.14 -17.97 -1.62
N LYS A 53 -14.25 -17.05 -2.01
CA LYS A 53 -12.95 -16.86 -1.34
C LYS A 53 -12.78 -15.43 -0.83
N THR A 54 -11.97 -15.28 0.21
CA THR A 54 -11.52 -13.97 0.70
C THR A 54 -10.00 -13.91 0.69
N VAL A 55 -9.44 -12.80 0.20
CA VAL A 55 -7.99 -12.57 0.15
C VAL A 55 -7.65 -11.20 0.73
N THR A 56 -6.47 -11.07 1.32
CA THR A 56 -5.92 -9.78 1.77
C THR A 56 -4.81 -9.36 0.81
N PRO A 57 -4.77 -8.10 0.36
CA PRO A 57 -3.69 -7.61 -0.50
C PRO A 57 -2.30 -7.88 0.07
N THR A 58 -1.36 -8.25 -0.80
CA THR A 58 0.07 -8.44 -0.49
C THR A 58 0.95 -7.70 -1.49
N THR A 59 2.25 -7.60 -1.21
CA THR A 59 3.23 -7.03 -2.15
C THR A 59 3.56 -7.96 -3.32
N SER A 60 3.35 -9.27 -3.15
CA SER A 60 3.52 -10.28 -4.21
C SER A 60 2.21 -10.53 -4.96
N GLN A 61 2.32 -11.02 -6.20
CA GLN A 61 1.17 -11.47 -6.98
C GLN A 61 0.44 -12.61 -6.24
N GLN A 62 -0.89 -12.55 -6.24
CA GLN A 62 -1.75 -13.57 -5.64
C GLN A 62 -2.53 -14.26 -6.76
N SER A 63 -2.51 -15.60 -6.76
CA SER A 63 -3.39 -16.41 -7.60
C SER A 63 -4.55 -16.92 -6.74
N VAL A 64 -5.78 -16.68 -7.20
CA VAL A 64 -7.00 -17.13 -6.53
C VAL A 64 -7.70 -18.12 -7.43
N THR A 65 -7.58 -19.40 -7.10
CA THR A 65 -8.25 -20.50 -7.80
C THR A 65 -9.25 -21.18 -6.88
N PRO A 66 -10.30 -21.83 -7.40
CA PRO A 66 -11.14 -22.72 -6.58
C PRO A 66 -10.31 -23.82 -5.93
N ASP A 67 -10.77 -24.30 -4.79
CA ASP A 67 -10.22 -25.51 -4.17
C ASP A 67 -10.68 -26.77 -4.93
N SER A 68 -10.01 -27.89 -4.67
CA SER A 68 -10.41 -29.18 -5.23
C SER A 68 -11.86 -29.51 -4.85
N GLY A 69 -12.65 -29.96 -5.83
CA GLY A 69 -14.08 -30.25 -5.66
C GLY A 69 -15.02 -29.09 -6.00
N TYR A 70 -14.49 -27.94 -6.41
CA TYR A 70 -15.28 -26.83 -6.94
C TYR A 70 -15.01 -26.61 -8.43
N ASP A 71 -16.07 -26.33 -9.17
CA ASP A 71 -16.04 -26.07 -10.61
C ASP A 71 -15.63 -24.62 -10.93
N GLY A 72 -15.71 -23.72 -9.94
CA GLY A 72 -15.43 -22.31 -10.14
C GLY A 72 -15.53 -21.47 -8.87
N LEU A 73 -15.23 -20.17 -8.99
CA LEU A 73 -15.43 -19.19 -7.93
C LEU A 73 -16.77 -18.50 -8.13
N SER A 74 -17.62 -18.47 -7.11
CA SER A 74 -18.84 -17.66 -7.12
C SER A 74 -18.56 -16.20 -6.79
N ASN A 75 -17.59 -15.94 -5.92
CA ASN A 75 -17.20 -14.59 -5.50
C ASN A 75 -15.77 -14.57 -4.96
N VAL A 76 -15.08 -13.44 -5.16
CA VAL A 76 -13.80 -13.14 -4.50
C VAL A 76 -13.94 -11.81 -3.77
N THR A 77 -13.89 -11.88 -2.44
CA THR A 77 -13.83 -10.68 -1.59
C THR A 77 -12.37 -10.31 -1.36
N VAL A 78 -12.01 -9.06 -1.64
CA VAL A 78 -10.69 -8.52 -1.32
C VAL A 78 -10.83 -7.65 -0.07
N ASN A 79 -10.09 -8.01 0.99
CA ASN A 79 -10.04 -7.21 2.21
C ASN A 79 -9.40 -5.84 1.94
N ALA A 80 -9.60 -4.91 2.85
CA ALA A 80 -8.90 -3.63 2.81
C ALA A 80 -7.38 -3.84 2.78
N THR A 81 -6.70 -3.01 1.99
CA THR A 81 -5.23 -2.99 1.96
C THR A 81 -4.70 -2.60 3.33
N PRO A 82 -3.77 -3.37 3.92
CA PRO A 82 -3.19 -3.04 5.21
C PRO A 82 -2.24 -1.84 5.03
N LEU A 83 -2.71 -0.66 5.45
CA LEU A 83 -2.02 0.62 5.31
C LEU A 83 -1.84 1.27 6.68
N GLU A 84 -0.76 2.03 6.83
CA GLU A 84 -0.42 2.76 8.06
C GLU A 84 -0.33 4.26 7.82
N ALA A 85 -0.80 5.07 8.76
CA ALA A 85 -0.48 6.50 8.80
C ALA A 85 0.74 6.72 9.69
N LYS A 86 1.73 7.48 9.20
CA LYS A 86 2.93 7.83 9.99
C LYS A 86 3.08 9.34 10.14
N SER A 87 3.76 9.73 11.21
CA SER A 87 4.22 11.11 11.38
C SER A 87 5.71 11.14 11.65
N VAL A 88 6.37 12.17 11.12
CA VAL A 88 7.81 12.42 11.30
C VAL A 88 8.03 13.88 11.65
N THR A 89 9.04 14.16 12.46
CA THR A 89 9.48 15.54 12.75
C THR A 89 10.76 15.80 11.96
N PRO A 90 10.91 16.93 11.25
CA PRO A 90 12.13 17.25 10.52
C PRO A 90 13.37 17.18 11.41
N THR A 91 14.43 16.60 10.86
CA THR A 91 15.76 16.48 11.48
C THR A 91 16.80 17.00 10.51
N ALA A 92 18.02 17.29 10.98
CA ALA A 92 19.14 17.63 10.10
C ALA A 92 19.55 16.45 9.19
N GLU A 93 19.31 15.22 9.64
CA GLU A 93 19.65 14.00 8.90
C GLU A 93 18.49 13.50 8.01
N GLN A 94 18.83 12.73 6.97
CA GLN A 94 17.85 12.06 6.11
C GLN A 94 17.00 11.08 6.91
N GLN A 95 15.69 11.11 6.68
CA GLN A 95 14.74 10.16 7.25
C GLN A 95 14.15 9.27 6.17
N VAL A 96 14.06 7.97 6.46
CA VAL A 96 13.40 6.98 5.62
C VAL A 96 12.12 6.54 6.31
N VAL A 97 10.97 6.74 5.67
CA VAL A 97 9.66 6.37 6.20
C VAL A 97 9.17 5.12 5.47
N THR A 98 9.20 3.99 6.17
CA THR A 98 8.69 2.70 5.67
C THR A 98 7.48 2.26 6.49
N PRO A 99 6.49 1.58 5.91
CA PRO A 99 5.41 0.99 6.70
C PRO A 99 5.96 -0.08 7.65
N THR A 100 5.33 -0.20 8.82
CA THR A 100 5.62 -1.31 9.74
C THR A 100 4.85 -2.55 9.31
N ALA A 101 5.51 -3.71 9.29
CA ALA A 101 4.81 -4.97 9.08
C ALA A 101 3.71 -5.14 10.15
N PRO A 102 2.50 -5.61 9.79
CA PRO A 102 2.12 -6.24 8.52
C PRO A 102 1.61 -5.28 7.43
N ASN A 103 1.65 -3.97 7.63
CA ASN A 103 1.22 -3.01 6.62
C ASN A 103 2.14 -3.04 5.40
N ILE A 104 1.54 -3.04 4.22
CA ILE A 104 2.28 -3.10 2.95
C ILE A 104 2.41 -1.73 2.29
N GLY A 105 1.86 -0.69 2.92
CA GLY A 105 1.93 0.67 2.41
C GLY A 105 1.59 1.71 3.48
N LEU A 106 1.80 2.97 3.14
CA LEU A 106 1.42 4.11 3.96
C LEU A 106 0.15 4.74 3.38
N SER A 107 -0.87 4.97 4.20
CA SER A 107 -2.07 5.72 3.80
C SER A 107 -1.82 7.22 3.81
N SER A 108 -0.95 7.70 4.72
CA SER A 108 -0.49 9.08 4.76
C SER A 108 0.83 9.22 5.52
N VAL A 109 1.56 10.30 5.20
CA VAL A 109 2.73 10.74 5.97
C VAL A 109 2.51 12.19 6.37
N THR A 110 2.46 12.45 7.68
CA THR A 110 2.35 13.80 8.23
C THR A 110 3.72 14.27 8.68
N VAL A 111 4.26 15.29 8.01
CA VAL A 111 5.53 15.92 8.39
C VAL A 111 5.24 17.08 9.35
N GLY A 112 5.79 17.03 10.55
CA GLY A 112 5.71 18.10 11.53
C GLY A 112 6.47 19.36 11.07
N ALA A 113 6.21 20.49 11.73
CA ALA A 113 6.97 21.71 11.47
C ALA A 113 8.44 21.51 11.84
N ALA A 114 9.34 22.12 11.08
CA ALA A 114 10.75 22.18 11.45
C ALA A 114 10.93 23.08 12.69
N PRO A 115 11.88 22.75 13.60
CA PRO A 115 12.26 23.66 14.67
C PRO A 115 12.59 25.05 14.11
N GLN A 116 11.99 26.09 14.69
CA GLN A 116 12.31 27.46 14.30
C GLN A 116 13.61 27.89 14.99
N PRO A 117 14.53 28.59 14.30
CA PRO A 117 15.73 29.10 14.92
C PRO A 117 15.38 30.13 16.00
N THR A 118 16.09 30.07 17.13
CA THR A 118 15.99 31.06 18.20
C THR A 118 16.85 32.27 17.84
N LEU A 119 16.21 33.36 17.43
CA LEU A 119 16.91 34.60 17.07
C LEU A 119 16.74 35.66 18.17
N ILE A 120 17.83 36.38 18.49
CA ILE A 120 17.80 37.44 19.51
C ILE A 120 18.40 38.76 18.98
N THR A 121 18.16 39.87 19.69
CA THR A 121 18.85 41.14 19.44
C THR A 121 20.12 41.22 20.30
N LYS A 122 21.26 41.53 19.68
CA LYS A 122 22.56 41.71 20.37
C LYS A 122 22.94 43.17 20.49
N GLN A 123 23.41 43.56 21.68
CA GLN A 123 24.00 44.88 21.94
C GLN A 123 25.52 44.77 22.02
N ILE A 124 26.21 45.61 21.25
CA ILE A 124 27.68 45.66 21.17
C ILE A 124 28.16 46.99 21.73
N THR A 125 28.75 46.96 22.91
CA THR A 125 29.29 48.14 23.60
C THR A 125 30.81 48.23 23.59
N ALA A 126 31.48 47.20 23.07
CA ALA A 126 32.93 47.11 22.97
C ALA A 126 33.35 46.38 21.69
N ASN A 127 34.59 46.60 21.25
CA ASN A 127 35.15 45.82 20.16
C ASN A 127 35.42 44.39 20.62
N GLY A 128 35.05 43.41 19.81
CA GLY A 128 35.24 41.99 20.10
C GLY A 128 34.58 41.10 19.05
N THR A 129 34.75 39.79 19.21
CA THR A 129 34.03 38.76 18.45
C THR A 129 32.85 38.29 19.29
N TYR A 130 31.69 38.12 18.67
CA TYR A 130 30.46 37.73 19.34
C TYR A 130 29.83 36.56 18.60
N ALA A 131 29.64 35.43 19.27
CA ALA A 131 28.96 34.26 18.71
C ALA A 131 27.56 34.13 19.31
N ALA A 132 26.55 33.82 18.51
CA ALA A 132 25.16 33.70 18.98
C ALA A 132 24.99 32.57 20.01
N GLU A 133 25.84 31.54 19.93
CA GLU A 133 25.90 30.44 20.89
C GLU A 133 26.21 30.91 22.32
N ASP A 134 27.02 31.98 22.47
CA ASP A 134 27.34 32.57 23.77
C ASP A 134 26.08 33.16 24.46
N ASP A 135 25.05 33.48 23.67
CA ASP A 135 23.78 34.03 24.14
C ASP A 135 22.61 33.02 24.03
N ASN A 136 22.91 31.72 23.88
CA ASN A 136 21.92 30.67 23.69
C ASN A 136 20.96 30.92 22.51
N ALA A 137 21.45 31.56 21.46
CA ALA A 137 20.70 31.83 20.23
C ALA A 137 21.31 31.09 19.04
N ASP A 138 20.46 30.71 18.09
CA ASP A 138 20.88 30.16 16.80
C ASP A 138 21.37 31.27 15.85
N GLY A 139 21.06 32.52 16.16
CA GLY A 139 21.50 33.68 15.41
C GLY A 139 21.01 35.00 16.01
N TYR A 140 21.45 36.10 15.43
CA TYR A 140 20.98 37.44 15.78
C TYR A 140 19.94 37.92 14.77
N SER A 141 18.75 38.31 15.23
CA SER A 141 17.76 38.99 14.39
C SER A 141 18.14 40.44 14.11
N GLU A 142 18.87 41.05 15.04
CA GLU A 142 19.33 42.44 14.96
C GLU A 142 20.60 42.61 15.79
N VAL A 143 21.53 43.43 15.31
CA VAL A 143 22.75 43.81 16.03
C VAL A 143 22.79 45.32 16.15
N ALA A 144 22.72 45.83 17.38
CA ALA A 144 22.84 47.24 17.67
C ALA A 144 24.23 47.53 18.26
N VAL A 145 24.95 48.46 17.62
CA VAL A 145 26.31 48.82 17.99
C VAL A 145 26.30 50.21 18.62
N ASN A 146 26.72 50.29 19.88
CA ASN A 146 26.82 51.52 20.65
C ASN A 146 28.14 51.53 21.45
N VAL A 147 29.25 51.59 20.72
CA VAL A 147 30.58 51.68 21.32
C VAL A 147 30.81 53.12 21.79
N ASP A 148 31.16 53.31 23.07
CA ASP A 148 31.39 54.65 23.62
C ASP A 148 32.71 55.26 23.10
N LEU A 149 32.60 56.04 22.01
CA LEU A 149 33.73 56.76 21.44
C LEU A 149 34.25 57.88 22.36
N LYS A 150 33.44 58.42 23.28
CA LYS A 150 33.86 59.53 24.15
C LYS A 150 34.82 59.06 25.23
N ALA A 151 34.59 57.87 25.80
CA ALA A 151 35.53 57.24 26.71
C ALA A 151 36.89 56.95 26.04
N PHE A 152 36.88 56.50 24.79
CA PHE A 152 38.10 56.26 24.01
C PHE A 152 38.90 57.54 23.75
N VAL A 153 38.24 58.59 23.24
CA VAL A 153 38.90 59.88 22.97
C VAL A 153 39.42 60.53 24.25
N ASN A 154 38.65 60.48 25.34
CA ASN A 154 39.09 61.04 26.63
C ASN A 154 40.32 60.32 27.18
N ASN A 155 40.42 59.00 27.05
CA ASN A 155 41.62 58.26 27.47
C ASN A 155 42.85 58.63 26.63
N ILE A 156 42.71 58.85 25.32
CA ILE A 156 43.83 59.30 24.47
C ILE A 156 44.28 60.70 24.87
N VAL A 157 43.36 61.66 24.96
CA VAL A 157 43.67 63.06 25.29
C VAL A 157 44.32 63.16 26.68
N ASN A 158 43.83 62.40 27.66
CA ASN A 158 44.42 62.40 29.01
C ASN A 158 45.78 61.70 29.08
N ALA A 159 46.04 60.70 28.24
CA ALA A 159 47.35 60.07 28.14
C ALA A 159 48.40 61.04 27.54
N GLU A 160 48.07 61.73 26.45
CA GLU A 160 48.96 62.70 25.81
C GLU A 160 49.24 63.95 26.68
N LEU A 161 48.30 64.34 27.54
CA LEU A 161 48.48 65.44 28.49
C LEU A 161 49.39 65.07 29.67
N ASN A 162 49.46 63.80 30.06
CA ASN A 162 50.31 63.34 31.17
C ASN A 162 51.75 63.02 30.73
N GLU A 163 52.02 62.93 29.42
CA GLU A 163 53.36 62.74 28.85
C GLU A 163 54.05 64.06 28.43
N ARG A 164 53.42 65.22 28.65
CA ARG A 164 53.99 66.56 28.41
C ARG A 164 54.31 67.30 29.69
#